data_AF-A0A1J9P2L1-F1
#
_entry.id   AF-A0A1J9P2L1-F1
#
_cell.length_a   1.000
_cell.length_b   1.000
_cell.length_c   1.000
_cell.angle_alpha   90.00
_cell.angle_beta   90.00
_cell.angle_gamma   90.00
#
_symmetry.space_group_name_H-M   'P 1'
#
loop_
_entity.id
_entity.type
_entity.pdbx_description
1 polymer ?
#
loop_
_entity_poly.entity_id
_entity_poly.type
_entity_poly.pdbx_seq_one_letter_code
_entity_poly.pdbx_strand_id
1 'polypeptide(L)'
;MELIRGDTVQDRWDSLSEQNKTLISDQLRDIVSLLQKVEQNLKDSLINTAVIKFTHGDLHLNNIMISSTESPRILAVIDWAHAGWYSEYWEQCLDTQVLDSI
;
A
#
# COMPACT_ATOMS: atom_id res chain seq x y z
N MET A 1 15.76 13.74 -0.40
CA MET A 1 15.26 12.51 -1.03
C MET A 1 16.45 11.61 -1.29
N GLU A 2 16.42 10.39 -0.77
CA GLU A 2 17.45 9.38 -1.02
C GLU A 2 16.98 8.48 -2.17
N LEU A 3 17.88 8.12 -3.09
CA LEU A 3 17.55 7.19 -4.17
C LEU A 3 17.57 5.78 -3.60
N ILE A 4 16.40 5.13 -3.58
CA ILE A 4 16.29 3.72 -3.22
C ILE A 4 16.68 2.90 -4.44
N ARG A 5 17.71 2.05 -4.30
CA ARG A 5 18.11 1.10 -5.35
C ARG A 5 17.26 -0.16 -5.23
N GLY A 6 16.39 -0.40 -6.19
CA GLY A 6 15.52 -1.56 -6.28
C GLY A 6 14.69 -1.52 -7.57
N ASP A 7 13.95 -2.59 -7.81
CA ASP A 7 13.03 -2.70 -8.95
C ASP A 7 11.61 -2.44 -8.47
N THR A 8 10.71 -1.99 -9.35
CA THR A 8 9.30 -1.94 -8.99
C THR A 8 8.70 -3.34 -8.99
N VAL A 9 7.63 -3.57 -8.23
CA VAL A 9 6.92 -4.86 -8.28
C VAL A 9 6.40 -5.12 -9.69
N GLN A 10 5.89 -4.08 -10.37
CA GLN A 10 5.39 -4.18 -11.73
C GLN A 10 6.46 -4.70 -12.71
N ASP A 11 7.68 -4.17 -12.65
CA ASP A 11 8.76 -4.57 -13.57
C ASP A 11 9.16 -6.05 -13.41
N ARG A 12 8.97 -6.59 -12.20
CA ARG A 12 9.41 -7.94 -11.84
C ARG A 12 8.29 -8.96 -11.73
N TRP A 13 7.03 -8.55 -11.69
CA TRP A 13 5.88 -9.40 -11.38
C TRP A 13 5.83 -10.70 -12.19
N ASP A 14 6.02 -10.59 -13.51
CA ASP A 14 5.94 -11.73 -14.43
C ASP A 14 7.08 -12.75 -14.24
N SER A 15 8.20 -12.29 -13.66
CA SER A 15 9.37 -13.14 -13.37
C SER A 15 9.36 -13.75 -11.97
N LEU A 16 8.45 -13.30 -11.10
CA LEU A 16 8.38 -13.77 -9.72
C LEU A 16 7.65 -15.10 -9.64
N SER A 17 8.17 -15.99 -8.79
CA SER A 17 7.44 -17.21 -8.43
C SER A 17 6.18 -16.87 -7.64
N GLU A 18 5.18 -17.76 -7.71
CA GLU A 18 3.95 -17.61 -6.93
C GLU A 18 4.21 -17.48 -5.42
N GLN A 19 5.21 -18.20 -4.91
CA GLN A 19 5.64 -18.08 -3.51
C GLN A 19 6.14 -16.66 -3.17
N ASN A 20 6.92 -16.05 -4.07
CA ASN A 20 7.43 -14.69 -3.86
C ASN A 20 6.33 -13.65 -3.99
N LYS A 21 5.37 -13.85 -4.90
CA LYS A 21 4.18 -12.99 -5.01
C LYS A 21 3.37 -13.02 -3.72
N THR A 22 3.10 -14.21 -3.17
CA THR A 22 2.42 -14.35 -1.86
C THR A 22 3.17 -13.61 -0.76
N LEU A 23 4.50 -13.77 -0.69
CA LEU A 23 5.32 -13.12 0.33
C LEU A 23 5.34 -11.58 0.23
N ILE A 24 5.25 -11.04 -0.99
CA ILE A 24 5.09 -9.59 -1.20
C ILE A 24 3.68 -9.14 -0.79
N SER A 25 2.64 -9.89 -1.16
CA SER A 25 1.26 -9.58 -0.79
C SER A 25 1.04 -9.58 0.73
N ASP A 26 1.66 -10.51 1.45
CA ASP A 26 1.60 -10.57 2.90
C ASP A 26 2.31 -9.36 3.54
N GLN A 27 3.51 -9.00 3.06
CA GLN A 27 4.22 -7.79 3.52
C GLN A 27 3.40 -6.52 3.25
N LEU A 28 2.75 -6.43 2.09
CA LEU A 28 1.93 -5.28 1.73
C LEU A 28 0.72 -5.16 2.65
N ARG A 29 0.07 -6.29 2.97
CA ARG A 29 -1.05 -6.35 3.91
C ARG A 29 -0.63 -5.87 5.30
N ASP A 30 0.56 -6.23 5.76
CA ASP A 30 1.09 -5.77 7.03
C ASP A 30 1.33 -4.26 7.02
N ILE A 31 1.93 -3.72 5.95
CA ILE A 31 2.14 -2.27 5.79
C ILE A 31 0.81 -1.52 5.79
N VAL A 32 -0.17 -1.96 5.01
CA VAL A 32 -1.50 -1.34 4.97
C VAL A 32 -2.17 -1.40 6.33
N SER A 33 -2.07 -2.53 7.03
CA SER A 33 -2.59 -2.69 8.39
C SER A 33 -1.92 -1.74 9.39
N LEU A 34 -0.63 -1.43 9.21
CA LEU A 34 0.07 -0.43 10.02
C LEU A 34 -0.38 1.00 9.69
N LEU A 35 -0.57 1.32 8.40
CA LEU A 35 -1.08 2.63 7.97
C LEU A 35 -2.49 2.90 8.52
N GLN A 36 -3.36 1.90 8.47
CA GLN A 36 -4.72 2.02 9.02
C GLN A 36 -4.75 2.19 10.54
N LYS A 37 -3.69 1.78 11.26
CA LYS A 37 -3.54 2.00 12.71
C LYS A 37 -2.95 3.37 13.07
N VAL A 38 -2.56 4.18 12.08
CA VAL A 38 -2.09 5.55 12.33
C VAL A 38 -3.27 6.37 12.87
N GLU A 39 -3.24 6.65 14.17
CA GLU A 39 -4.29 7.42 14.85
C GLU A 39 -4.34 8.86 14.32
N GLN A 40 -5.52 9.28 13.86
CA GLN A 40 -5.78 10.68 13.64
C GLN A 40 -6.10 11.32 14.99
N ASN A 41 -5.25 12.25 15.46
CA ASN A 41 -5.53 13.06 16.65
C ASN A 41 -6.63 14.11 16.34
N LEU A 42 -7.83 13.67 15.94
CA LEU A 42 -8.99 14.55 15.83
C LEU A 42 -9.62 14.71 17.21
N LYS A 43 -9.31 15.84 17.85
CA LYS A 43 -9.94 16.24 19.13
C LYS A 43 -11.39 16.72 18.98
N ASP A 44 -12.02 16.60 17.83
CA ASP A 44 -13.37 17.11 17.61
C ASP A 44 -14.45 16.03 17.65
N SER A 45 -15.09 16.03 18.81
CA SER A 45 -16.18 15.23 19.37
C SER A 45 -17.48 15.09 18.53
N LEU A 46 -17.50 15.27 17.20
CA LEU A 46 -18.76 15.32 16.44
C LEU A 46 -18.88 14.33 15.27
N ILE A 47 -17.81 13.62 14.88
CA ILE A 47 -17.86 12.60 13.81
C ILE A 47 -17.32 11.28 14.38
N ASN A 48 -18.08 10.65 15.28
CA ASN A 48 -17.69 9.36 15.89
C ASN A 48 -18.27 8.14 15.13
N THR A 49 -18.86 8.36 13.96
CA THR A 49 -19.59 7.33 13.20
C THR A 49 -18.85 6.88 11.93
N ALA A 50 -17.94 7.70 11.39
CA ALA A 50 -17.15 7.32 10.23
C ALA A 50 -15.76 6.87 10.71
N VAL A 51 -15.41 5.61 10.46
CA VAL A 51 -14.04 5.14 10.65
C VAL A 51 -13.19 5.80 9.57
N ILE A 52 -12.39 6.79 9.96
CA ILE A 52 -11.43 7.46 9.09
C ILE A 52 -10.10 6.71 9.24
N LYS A 53 -9.57 6.18 8.14
CA LYS A 53 -8.29 5.47 8.11
C LYS A 53 -7.29 6.23 7.25
N PHE A 54 -6.03 6.21 7.66
CA PHE A 54 -4.96 6.71 6.79
C PHE A 54 -4.65 5.66 5.72
N THR A 55 -4.68 6.05 4.45
CA THR A 55 -4.37 5.19 3.30
C THR A 55 -3.44 5.91 2.33
N HIS A 56 -2.73 5.13 1.51
CA HIS A 56 -1.89 5.64 0.44
C HIS A 56 -2.69 6.37 -0.65
N GLY A 57 -3.96 5.99 -0.85
CA GLY A 57 -4.84 6.61 -1.85
C GLY A 57 -4.53 6.25 -3.32
N ASP A 58 -3.35 5.72 -3.61
CA ASP A 58 -2.92 5.32 -4.97
C ASP A 58 -1.95 4.12 -4.94
N LEU A 59 -2.35 3.03 -4.27
CA LEU A 59 -1.47 1.88 -4.04
C LEU A 59 -1.48 0.92 -5.24
N HIS A 60 -0.44 1.00 -6.06
CA HIS A 60 -0.27 0.22 -7.30
C HIS A 60 1.10 -0.46 -7.34
N LEU A 61 1.27 -1.50 -8.17
CA LEU A 61 2.52 -2.28 -8.24
C LEU A 61 3.74 -1.45 -8.71
N ASN A 62 3.53 -0.38 -9.47
CA ASN A 62 4.57 0.59 -9.85
C ASN A 62 5.03 1.47 -8.67
N ASN A 63 4.17 1.67 -7.67
CA ASN A 63 4.42 2.48 -6.50
C ASN A 63 5.04 1.67 -5.35
N ILE A 64 5.40 0.40 -5.59
CA ILE A 64 6.04 -0.48 -4.60
C ILE A 64 7.41 -0.88 -5.13
N MET A 65 8.45 -0.54 -4.37
CA MET A 65 9.83 -0.93 -4.66
C MET A 65 10.19 -2.21 -3.90
N ILE A 66 10.84 -3.15 -4.58
CA ILE A 66 11.34 -4.41 -4.01
C ILE A 66 12.84 -4.56 -4.19
N SER A 67 13.45 -5.40 -3.36
CA SER A 67 14.84 -5.79 -3.55
C SER A 67 15.02 -6.68 -4.77
N SER A 68 16.06 -6.43 -5.56
CA SER A 68 16.45 -7.23 -6.72
C SER A 68 17.04 -8.61 -6.38
N THR A 69 16.78 -9.13 -5.17
CA THR A 69 17.29 -10.41 -4.66
C THR A 69 16.35 -11.57 -5.01
N GLU A 70 16.84 -12.81 -4.89
CA GLU A 70 16.02 -14.02 -5.08
C GLU A 70 14.84 -14.13 -4.11
N SER A 71 15.02 -13.64 -2.88
CA SER A 71 13.96 -13.42 -1.89
C SER A 71 13.58 -11.93 -1.88
N PRO A 72 12.59 -11.49 -2.68
CA PRO A 72 12.23 -10.08 -2.76
C PRO A 72 11.56 -9.62 -1.46
N ARG A 73 11.91 -8.42 -1.01
CA ARG A 73 11.26 -7.76 0.12
C ARG A 73 10.88 -6.34 -0.26
N ILE A 74 9.79 -5.82 0.29
CA ILE A 74 9.38 -4.44 0.06
C ILE A 74 10.42 -3.51 0.69
N LEU A 75 10.99 -2.63 -0.12
CA LEU A 75 11.96 -1.61 0.29
C LEU A 75 11.27 -0.29 0.64
N ALA A 76 10.28 0.08 -0.17
CA ALA A 76 9.51 1.30 0.02
C ALA A 76 8.19 1.26 -0.75
N VAL A 77 7.22 2.01 -0.23
CA VAL A 77 6.07 2.48 -0.99
C VAL A 77 6.36 3.94 -1.35
N ILE A 78 6.16 4.31 -2.61
CA ILE A 78 6.46 5.63 -3.17
C ILE A 78 5.19 6.28 -3.74
N ASP A 79 5.28 7.56 -4.09
CA ASP A 79 4.16 8.34 -4.63
C ASP A 79 2.98 8.55 -3.67
N TRP A 80 3.28 9.07 -2.48
CA TRP A 80 2.31 9.41 -1.43
C TRP A 80 1.48 10.67 -1.73
N ALA A 81 1.48 11.19 -2.97
CA ALA A 81 0.81 12.44 -3.31
C ALA A 81 -0.71 12.39 -3.06
N HIS A 82 -1.29 11.19 -3.17
CA HIS A 82 -2.71 10.91 -2.92
C HIS A 82 -2.97 10.36 -1.51
N ALA A 83 -1.96 10.32 -0.63
CA ALA A 83 -2.13 9.76 0.69
C ALA A 83 -2.90 10.71 1.61
N GLY A 84 -3.74 10.14 2.47
CA GLY A 84 -4.62 10.92 3.31
C GLY A 84 -5.52 10.10 4.21
N TRP A 85 -6.32 10.82 4.98
CA TRP A 85 -7.34 10.25 5.85
C TRP A 85 -8.66 10.20 5.07
N TYR A 86 -9.09 8.98 4.74
CA TYR A 86 -10.31 8.74 3.99
C TYR A 86 -11.28 7.95 4.86
N SER A 87 -12.58 8.23 4.74
CA SER A 87 -13.61 7.38 5.36
C SER A 87 -13.79 6.09 4.56
N GLU A 88 -14.21 5.02 5.22
CA GLU A 88 -14.51 3.71 4.61
C GLU A 88 -15.43 3.80 3.37
N TYR A 89 -16.29 4.82 3.29
CA TYR A 89 -17.17 5.05 2.13
C TYR A 89 -16.41 5.42 0.84
N TRP A 90 -15.18 5.96 0.94
CA TRP A 90 -14.34 6.32 -0.21
C TRP A 90 -13.47 5.17 -0.72
N GLU A 91 -13.34 4.06 0.01
CA GLU A 91 -12.56 2.89 -0.43
C GLU A 91 -13.18 2.23 -1.68
N GLN A 92 -14.50 2.36 -1.91
CA GLN A 92 -15.19 1.78 -3.08
C GLN A 92 -14.79 2.39 -4.44
N CYS A 93 -14.17 3.57 -4.50
CA CYS A 93 -13.69 4.14 -5.76
C CYS A 93 -12.24 3.76 -6.10
N LEU A 94 -11.48 3.24 -5.14
CA LEU A 94 -10.05 2.91 -5.31
C LEU A 94 -9.78 1.40 -5.30
N ASP A 95 -10.59 0.62 -4.59
CA ASP A 95 -10.32 -0.81 -4.34
C ASP A 95 -10.69 -1.74 -5.51
N THR A 96 -11.51 -1.29 -6.48
CA THR A 96 -11.94 -2.12 -7.61
C THR A 96 -10.86 -2.38 -8.67
N GLN A 97 -9.68 -1.74 -8.59
CA GLN A 97 -8.58 -2.01 -9.54
C GLN A 97 -7.47 -2.91 -8.99
N VAL A 98 -7.33 -3.01 -7.67
CA VAL A 98 -6.19 -3.69 -7.03
C VAL A 98 -6.42 -5.20 -6.87
N LEU A 99 -7.66 -5.64 -6.62
CA LEU A 99 -7.98 -7.07 -6.43
C LEU A 99 -8.34 -7.81 -7.72
N ASP A 100 -8.77 -7.09 -8.78
CA ASP A 100 -9.09 -7.70 -10.08
C ASP A 100 -7.85 -7.91 -10.96
N SER A 101 -6.68 -7.43 -10.53
CA SER A 101 -5.42 -7.50 -11.27
C SER A 101 -4.35 -8.41 -10.63
N ILE A 102 -4.71 -9.17 -9.59
CA ILE A 102 -3.84 -10.17 -8.91
C ILE A 102 -4.42 -11.57 -9.12
#